data_AF-A0A948E1K5-F1
#
_entry.id   AF-A0A948E1K5-F1
#
_cell.length_a   1.000
_cell.length_b   1.000
_cell.length_c   1.000
_cell.angle_alpha   90.00
_cell.angle_beta   90.00
_cell.angle_gamma   90.00
#
_symmetry.space_group_name_H-M   'P 1'
#
loop_
_entity.id
_entity.type
_entity.pdbx_description
1 polymer ?
#
loop_
_entity_poly.entity_id
_entity_poly.type
_entity_poly.pdbx_seq_one_letter_code
_entity_poly.pdbx_strand_id
1 'polypeptide(L)' 'MLEGKLDFLPIEFVEYLEKALEMNPDFTVTEDGDKLIFRFRGNQVTLNKLYERYLVKLEDRVYDDTKFLKLIERTTAA' A
#
# COMPACT_ATOMS: atom_id res chain seq x y z
N MET A 1 -8.66 -2.69 -13.45
CA MET A 1 -9.31 -3.21 -12.23
C MET A 1 -8.41 -4.33 -11.74
N LEU A 2 -7.80 -4.20 -10.56
CA LEU A 2 -6.93 -5.22 -9.98
C LEU A 2 -7.81 -6.38 -9.47
N GLU A 3 -8.13 -7.33 -10.35
CA GLU A 3 -8.98 -8.48 -10.04
C GLU A 3 -8.12 -9.60 -9.42
N GLY A 4 -7.85 -9.51 -8.12
CA GLY A 4 -7.16 -10.57 -7.40
C GLY A 4 -7.06 -10.34 -5.90
N LYS A 5 -7.78 -11.14 -5.10
CA LYS A 5 -7.76 -11.20 -3.61
C LYS A 5 -7.95 -9.87 -2.86
N LEU A 6 -8.33 -8.80 -3.55
CA LEU A 6 -8.74 -7.52 -2.98
C LEU A 6 -10.25 -7.48 -2.69
N ASP A 7 -11.02 -8.51 -3.09
CA ASP A 7 -12.49 -8.54 -3.01
C ASP A 7 -13.07 -8.42 -1.58
N PHE A 8 -12.24 -8.65 -0.56
CA PHE A 8 -12.61 -8.50 0.85
C PHE A 8 -12.06 -7.24 1.51
N LEU A 9 -11.39 -6.37 0.74
CA LEU A 9 -10.83 -5.14 1.26
C LEU A 9 -11.80 -3.97 1.03
N PRO A 10 -11.84 -2.99 1.96
CA PRO A 10 -12.64 -1.78 1.78
C PRO A 10 -12.27 -1.08 0.47
N ILE A 11 -13.27 -0.57 -0.25
CA ILE A 11 -13.06 0.12 -1.53
C ILE A 11 -12.14 1.33 -1.36
N GLU A 12 -12.24 2.01 -0.22
CA GLU A 12 -11.41 3.16 0.14
C GLU A 12 -9.93 2.79 0.35
N PHE A 13 -9.65 1.53 0.73
CA PHE A 13 -8.28 1.03 0.82
C PHE A 13 -7.71 0.72 -0.58
N VAL A 14 -8.54 0.20 -1.48
CA VAL A 14 -8.14 -0.07 -2.86
C VAL A 14 -7.83 1.25 -3.58
N GLU A 15 -8.72 2.24 -3.51
CA GLU A 15 -8.48 3.57 -4.07
C GLU A 15 -7.23 4.24 -3.49
N TYR A 16 -6.99 4.03 -2.20
CA TYR A 16 -5.79 4.51 -1.54
C TYR A 16 -4.51 3.87 -2.09
N LEU A 17 -4.52 2.56 -2.33
CA LEU A 17 -3.39 1.85 -2.92
C LEU A 17 -3.16 2.27 -4.37
N GLU A 18 -4.21 2.45 -5.16
CA GLU A 18 -4.11 2.92 -6.55
C GLU A 18 -3.45 4.30 -6.61
N LYS A 19 -3.88 5.27 -5.78
CA LYS A 19 -3.22 6.58 -5.69
C LYS A 19 -1.76 6.48 -5.26
N ALA A 20 -1.47 5.61 -4.30
CA ALA A 20 -0.09 5.40 -3.85
C ALA A 20 0.80 4.87 -4.98
N LEU A 21 0.27 3.98 -5.84
CA LEU A 21 0.96 3.46 -7.03
C LEU A 21 1.16 4.55 -8.08
N GLU A 22 0.15 5.38 -8.34
CA GLU A 22 0.24 6.46 -9.32
C GLU A 22 1.25 7.55 -8.93
N MET A 23 1.30 7.92 -7.65
CA MET A 23 2.18 8.99 -7.18
C MET A 23 3.62 8.56 -6.94
N ASN A 24 3.88 7.26 -6.78
CA ASN A 24 5.18 6.76 -6.36
C ASN A 24 5.77 5.77 -7.36
N PRO A 25 6.74 6.19 -8.19
CA PRO A 25 7.40 5.30 -9.14
C PRO A 25 8.21 4.18 -8.45
N ASP A 26 8.54 4.36 -7.17
CA ASP A 26 9.21 3.36 -6.33
C ASP A 26 8.26 2.30 -5.77
N PHE A 27 6.94 2.52 -5.83
CA PHE A 27 5.93 1.57 -5.40
C PHE A 27 5.43 0.80 -6.61
N THR A 28 5.68 -0.50 -6.63
CA THR A 28 5.34 -1.38 -7.74
C THR A 28 4.47 -2.52 -7.24
N VAL A 29 3.51 -2.90 -8.08
CA VAL A 29 2.72 -4.12 -7.91
C VAL A 29 3.06 -5.05 -9.06
N THR A 30 3.39 -6.30 -8.71
CA THR A 30 3.54 -7.37 -9.68
C THR A 30 2.59 -8.50 -9.32
N GLU A 31 1.96 -9.08 -10.33
CA GLU A 31 1.12 -10.25 -10.19
C GLU A 31 1.97 -11.51 -10.43
N ASP A 32 1.88 -12.47 -9.51
CA ASP A 32 2.57 -13.77 -9.58
C ASP A 32 1.55 -14.88 -9.31
N GLY A 33 0.98 -15.43 -10.38
CA GLY A 33 -0.21 -16.29 -10.31
C GLY A 33 -1.35 -15.55 -9.61
N ASP A 34 -2.00 -16.20 -8.63
CA ASP A 34 -3.11 -15.60 -7.86
C ASP A 34 -2.66 -14.71 -6.69
N LYS A 35 -1.48 -14.10 -6.78
CA LYS A 35 -0.91 -13.26 -5.70
C LYS A 35 -0.48 -11.91 -6.24
N LEU A 36 -0.92 -10.88 -5.55
CA LEU A 36 -0.36 -9.54 -5.70
C LEU A 36 0.85 -9.39 -4.78
N ILE A 37 2.00 -9.07 -5.39
CA ILE A 37 3.24 -8.77 -4.70
C ILE A 37 3.47 -7.26 -4.78
N PHE A 38 3.38 -6.60 -3.64
CA PHE A 38 3.68 -5.18 -3.51
C PHE A 38 5.16 -5.02 -3.18
N ARG A 39 5.85 -4.10 -3.86
CA ARG A 39 7.23 -3.73 -3.56
C ARG A 39 7.37 -2.23 -3.42
N PHE A 40 8.09 -1.79 -2.41
CA PHE A 40 8.48 -0.38 -2.23
C PHE A 40 10.00 -0.28 -2.26
N ARG A 41 10.56 0.47 -3.22
CA ARG A 41 12.01 0.57 -3.46
C ARG A 41 12.69 -0.79 -3.57
N GLY A 42 12.03 -1.74 -4.25
CA GLY A 42 12.50 -3.11 -4.41
C GLY A 42 12.25 -4.05 -3.22
N ASN A 43 11.82 -3.55 -2.07
CA ASN A 43 11.53 -4.37 -0.89
C ASN A 43 10.08 -4.85 -0.91
N GLN A 44 9.86 -6.15 -0.74
CA GLN A 44 8.52 -6.72 -0.70
C GLN A 44 7.75 -6.28 0.55
N VAL A 45 6.53 -5.78 0.35
CA VAL A 45 5.60 -5.38 1.39
C VAL A 45 4.36 -6.26 1.31
N THR A 46 3.89 -6.73 2.45
CA THR A 46 2.66 -7.55 2.53
C THR A 46 1.42 -6.67 2.55
N LEU A 47 0.32 -7.17 2.00
CA LEU A 47 -0.98 -6.50 2.01
C LEU A 47 -1.48 -6.15 3.42
N ASN A 48 -1.29 -7.04 4.42
CA ASN A 48 -1.67 -6.78 5.80
C ASN A 48 -0.95 -5.56 6.40
N LYS A 49 0.37 -5.44 6.18
CA LYS A 49 1.15 -4.27 6.61
C LYS A 49 0.69 -2.97 5.94
N LEU A 50 0.24 -3.04 4.69
CA LEU A 50 -0.33 -1.88 3.99
C LEU A 50 -1.69 -1.50 4.60
N TYR A 51 -2.50 -2.50 4.93
CA TYR A 51 -3.82 -2.30 5.53
C TYR A 51 -3.75 -1.75 6.95
N GLU A 52 -2.89 -2.30 7.83
CA GLU A 52 -2.65 -1.76 9.18
C GLU A 52 -2.27 -0.28 9.15
N ARG A 53 -1.45 0.13 8.16
CA ARG A 53 -1.05 1.54 8.00
C ARG A 53 -2.18 2.42 7.52
N TYR A 54 -2.99 1.90 6.60
CA TYR A 54 -4.19 2.59 6.17
C TYR A 54 -5.13 2.86 7.35
N LEU A 55 -5.30 1.89 8.26
CA LEU A 55 -6.10 2.08 9.47
C LEU A 55 -5.51 3.15 10.39
N VAL A 56 -4.20 3.14 10.67
CA VAL A 56 -3.52 4.18 11.47
C VAL A 56 -3.72 5.57 10.86
N LYS A 57 -3.66 5.66 9.54
CA LYS A 57 -3.86 6.90 8.79
C LYS A 57 -5.32 7.40 8.85
N LEU A 58 -6.31 6.51 8.93
CA LEU A 58 -7.71 6.89 9.13
C LEU A 58 -7.98 7.43 10.54
N GLU A 59 -7.31 6.88 11.55
CA GLU A 59 -7.41 7.36 12.93
C GLU A 59 -6.77 8.74 13.10
N ASP A 60 -5.66 8.98 12.39
CA ASP A 60 -4.95 10.27 12.37
C ASP A 60 -5.57 11.19 11.31
N ARG A 61 -6.69 11.86 11.66
CA ARG A 61 -7.65 12.62 10.79
C ARG A 61 -7.10 13.65 9.78
N VAL A 62 -5.79 13.81 9.60
CA VAL A 62 -5.19 14.71 8.59
C VAL A 62 -4.22 13.92 7.72
N TYR A 63 -4.72 13.54 6.55
CA TYR A 63 -3.98 12.82 5.54
C TYR A 63 -2.92 13.69 4.87
N ASP A 64 -1.67 13.23 4.90
CA ASP A 64 -0.54 13.75 4.11
C ASP A 64 0.17 12.57 3.43
N ASP A 65 0.13 12.53 2.09
CA ASP A 65 0.80 11.52 1.26
C ASP A 65 2.29 11.40 1.55
N THR A 66 2.93 12.50 1.94
CA THR A 66 4.35 12.55 2.28
C THR A 66 4.65 11.76 3.56
N LYS A 67 3.72 11.74 4.52
CA LYS A 67 3.88 10.99 5.79
C LYS A 67 3.78 9.49 5.58
N PHE A 68 2.91 9.05 4.68
CA PHE A 68 2.80 7.64 4.32
C PHE A 68 4.12 7.07 3.80
N LEU A 69 4.78 7.81 2.90
CA LEU A 69 6.04 7.39 2.29
C LEU A 69 7.16 7.29 3.33
N LYS A 70 7.30 8.30 4.19
CA LYS A 70 8.23 8.26 5.32
C LYS A 70 7.96 7.09 6.25
N LEU A 71 6.69 6.71 6.42
CA LEU A 71 6.33 5.61 7.30
C LEU A 71 6.71 4.26 6.68
N ILE A 72 6.51 4.06 5.37
CA ILE A 72 6.96 2.83 4.68
C ILE A 72 8.48 2.69 4.85
N GLU A 73 9.23 3.75 4.56
CA GLU A 73 10.70 3.79 4.72
C GLU A 73 11.15 3.33 6.11
N ARG A 74 10.50 3.83 7.18
CA ARG A 74 10.85 3.46 8.57
C ARG A 74 10.68 1.97 8.89
N THR A 75 9.85 1.26 8.13
CA THR A 75 9.45 -0.11 8.47
C THR A 75 9.95 -1.17 7.51
N THR A 76 10.51 -0.75 6.38
CA THR A 76 11.34 -1.58 5.52
C THR A 76 12.82 -1.51 5.90
N ALA A 77 13.20 -0.56 6.76
CA ALA A 77 14.58 -0.35 7.23
C ALA A 77 14.96 -1.13 8.51
N ALA A 78 14.09 -2.01 9.00
CA ALA A 78 14.31 -2.84 10.20
C ALA A 78 14.42 -4.32 9.84
#